data_AF-A0A7C5XBG5-F1
#
_entry.id   AF-A0A7C5XBG5-F1
#
_cell.length_a   1.000
_cell.length_b   1.000
_cell.length_c   1.000
_cell.angle_alpha   90.00
_cell.angle_beta   90.00
_cell.angle_gamma   90.00
#
_symmetry.space_group_name_H-M   'P 1'
#
loop_
_entity.id
_entity.type
_entity.pdbx_description
1 polymer ?
#
loop_
_entity_poly.entity_id
_entity_poly.type
_entity_poly.pdbx_seq_one_letter_code
_entity_poly.pdbx_strand_id
1 'polypeptide(L)'
;MVGRLAIRTSFAFCFLLLFHISGVFAQTREDAEKWLKTAKDTLALVEKTAGELVQGGIENIAQKDPAVKGEWESAKGWLSLAKEELKKAEDLCAKGKWAECSHSANWAWQLLVKCATQAFNAGRAAGLK
;
A
#
# COMPACT_ATOMS: atom_id res chain seq x y z
N MET A 1 31.84 19.49 -28.09
CA MET A 1 31.13 18.19 -28.15
C MET A 1 30.78 17.82 -26.72
N VAL A 2 29.58 18.14 -26.26
CA VAL A 2 28.41 17.22 -26.14
C VAL A 2 28.80 15.97 -25.32
N GLY A 3 28.28 15.72 -24.12
CA GLY A 3 27.07 16.25 -23.53
C GLY A 3 26.96 16.06 -22.02
N ARG A 4 26.08 16.90 -21.47
CA ARG A 4 25.55 16.90 -20.13
C ARG A 4 24.97 15.52 -19.78
N LEU A 5 25.31 14.99 -18.61
CA LEU A 5 24.44 14.02 -17.94
C LEU A 5 24.49 14.23 -16.43
N ALA A 6 24.18 15.46 -16.02
CA ALA A 6 23.57 15.67 -14.72
C ALA A 6 22.05 15.56 -14.90
N ILE A 7 21.39 15.00 -13.88
CA ILE A 7 19.94 14.98 -13.66
C ILE A 7 19.22 13.82 -14.36
N ARG A 8 18.97 12.72 -13.63
CA ARG A 8 17.64 12.05 -13.55
C ARG A 8 17.54 10.82 -12.64
N THR A 9 18.28 10.75 -11.53
CA THR A 9 18.13 9.65 -10.55
C THR A 9 17.81 10.10 -9.12
N SER A 10 17.29 11.32 -8.93
CA SER A 10 16.95 11.83 -7.57
C SER A 10 15.57 12.49 -7.45
N PHE A 11 14.59 12.14 -8.28
CA PHE A 11 13.28 12.84 -8.29
C PHE A 11 12.07 12.05 -7.77
N ALA A 12 12.24 10.85 -7.21
CA ALA A 12 11.11 10.10 -6.63
C ALA A 12 11.21 9.85 -5.12
N PHE A 13 12.37 10.06 -4.49
CA PHE A 13 12.55 9.73 -3.06
C PHE A 13 12.44 10.93 -2.11
N CYS A 14 12.58 12.16 -2.61
CA CYS A 14 12.48 13.37 -1.77
C CYS A 14 11.04 13.78 -1.41
N PHE A 15 10.01 13.22 -2.06
CA PHE A 15 8.61 13.51 -1.70
C PHE A 15 8.10 12.70 -0.50
N LEU A 16 8.84 11.68 -0.04
CA LEU A 16 8.45 10.84 1.10
C LEU A 16 8.93 11.37 2.46
N LEU A 17 9.86 12.32 2.49
CA LEU A 17 10.48 12.82 3.73
C LEU A 17 9.85 14.11 4.28
N LEU A 18 8.95 14.76 3.55
CA LEU A 18 8.34 16.04 3.98
C LEU A 18 7.14 15.90 4.95
N PHE A 19 6.68 14.68 5.26
CA PHE A 19 5.53 14.47 6.15
C PHE A 19 5.89 14.23 7.63
N HIS A 20 7.17 14.36 8.02
CA HIS A 20 7.60 14.05 9.39
C HIS A 20 7.45 15.19 10.40
N ILE A 21 7.02 16.40 10.00
CA ILE A 21 7.01 17.55 10.91
C ILE A 21 5.81 18.46 10.61
N SER A 22 4.61 18.03 10.99
CA SER A 22 3.50 18.88 11.45
C SER A 22 2.22 18.04 11.49
N GLY A 23 1.44 18.18 12.55
CA GLY A 23 0.13 17.54 12.72
C GLY A 23 -0.89 18.07 11.72
N VAL A 24 -0.74 17.73 10.44
CA VAL A 24 -1.75 17.88 9.39
C VAL A 24 -2.64 16.64 9.43
N PHE A 25 -3.18 16.33 10.61
CA PHE A 25 -4.26 15.37 10.73
C PHE A 25 -5.53 16.09 10.32
N ALA A 26 -6.09 15.69 9.18
CA ALA A 26 -7.49 15.84 8.81
C ALA A 26 -8.41 16.07 10.03
N GLN A 27 -8.84 17.31 10.22
CA GLN A 27 -9.78 17.69 11.28
C GLN A 27 -11.24 17.57 10.83
N THR A 28 -11.47 17.45 9.52
CA THR A 28 -12.80 17.53 8.94
C THR A 28 -13.35 16.15 8.57
N ARG A 29 -14.67 16.05 8.52
CA ARG A 29 -15.38 14.88 8.00
C ARG A 29 -14.99 14.58 6.55
N GLU A 30 -14.85 15.61 5.72
CA GLU A 30 -14.51 15.48 4.30
C GLU A 30 -13.13 14.82 4.12
N ASP A 31 -12.14 15.23 4.90
CA ASP A 31 -10.80 14.63 4.84
C ASP A 31 -10.84 13.15 5.26
N ALA A 32 -11.59 12.82 6.31
CA ALA A 32 -11.75 11.44 6.78
C ALA A 32 -12.43 10.56 5.71
N GLU A 33 -13.50 11.05 5.09
CA GLU A 33 -14.20 10.37 4.01
C GLU A 33 -13.29 10.18 2.78
N LYS A 34 -12.47 11.19 2.44
CA LYS A 34 -11.50 11.10 1.34
C LYS A 34 -10.43 10.05 1.59
N TRP A 35 -9.86 10.00 2.80
CA TRP A 35 -8.88 8.97 3.16
C TRP A 35 -9.50 7.58 3.18
N LEU A 36 -10.70 7.45 3.75
CA LEU A 36 -11.41 6.17 3.78
C LEU A 36 -11.69 5.65 2.38
N LYS A 37 -12.18 6.52 1.48
CA LYS A 37 -12.38 6.18 0.07
C LYS A 37 -11.07 5.76 -0.60
N THR A 38 -10.00 6.53 -0.40
CA THR A 38 -8.68 6.24 -0.98
C THR A 38 -8.16 4.87 -0.55
N ALA A 39 -8.29 4.54 0.74
CA ALA A 39 -7.90 3.23 1.26
C ALA A 39 -8.75 2.09 0.68
N LYS A 40 -10.07 2.27 0.55
CA LYS A 40 -10.98 1.29 -0.08
C LYS A 40 -10.65 1.03 -1.55
N ASP A 41 -10.48 2.10 -2.32
CA ASP A 41 -10.14 1.99 -3.74
C ASP A 41 -8.78 1.29 -3.92
N THR A 42 -7.81 1.62 -3.06
CA THR A 42 -6.50 0.97 -3.06
C THR A 42 -6.60 -0.51 -2.68
N LEU A 43 -7.44 -0.87 -1.70
CA LEU A 43 -7.66 -2.28 -1.33
C LEU A 43 -8.20 -3.07 -2.52
N ALA A 44 -9.22 -2.55 -3.21
CA ALA A 44 -9.79 -3.22 -4.37
C ALA A 44 -8.75 -3.45 -5.48
N LEU A 45 -7.86 -2.47 -5.72
CA LEU A 45 -6.77 -2.63 -6.68
C LEU A 45 -5.75 -3.69 -6.23
N VAL A 46 -5.34 -3.66 -4.95
CA VAL A 46 -4.40 -4.63 -4.38
C VAL A 46 -4.96 -6.05 -4.45
N GLU A 47 -6.24 -6.25 -4.13
CA GLU A 47 -6.89 -7.56 -4.21
C GLU A 47 -6.99 -8.05 -5.66
N LYS A 48 -7.28 -7.15 -6.60
CA LYS A 48 -7.28 -7.48 -8.02
C LYS A 48 -5.89 -7.95 -8.48
N THR A 49 -4.84 -7.19 -8.17
CA THR A 49 -3.44 -7.54 -8.53
C THR A 49 -3.01 -8.84 -7.85
N ALA A 50 -3.37 -9.06 -6.59
CA ALA A 50 -3.10 -10.32 -5.91
C ALA A 50 -3.80 -11.50 -6.61
N GLY A 51 -5.05 -11.31 -7.06
CA GLY A 51 -5.78 -12.29 -7.85
C GLY A 51 -5.10 -12.62 -9.19
N GLU A 52 -4.59 -11.60 -9.90
CA GLU A 52 -3.83 -11.77 -11.15
C GLU A 52 -2.54 -12.58 -10.92
N LEU A 53 -1.80 -12.30 -9.84
CA LEU A 53 -0.60 -13.07 -9.47
C LEU A 53 -0.91 -14.53 -9.10
N VAL A 54 -2.01 -14.76 -8.38
CA VAL A 54 -2.49 -16.12 -8.06
C VAL A 54 -2.85 -16.87 -9.34
N GLN A 55 -3.58 -16.25 -10.27
CA GLN A 55 -3.89 -16.83 -11.58
C GLN A 55 -2.62 -17.10 -12.40
N GLY A 56 -1.60 -16.26 -12.28
CA GLY A 56 -0.27 -16.46 -12.85
C GLY A 56 0.54 -17.60 -12.22
N GLY A 57 0.04 -18.21 -11.15
CA GLY A 57 0.67 -19.36 -10.50
C GLY A 57 1.72 -19.00 -9.45
N ILE A 58 1.68 -17.79 -8.89
CA ILE A 58 2.66 -17.34 -7.89
C ILE A 58 2.77 -18.30 -6.69
N GLU A 59 1.67 -18.94 -6.28
CA GLU A 59 1.67 -19.90 -5.17
C GLU A 59 2.50 -21.15 -5.47
N ASN A 60 2.43 -21.65 -6.71
CA ASN A 60 3.22 -22.80 -7.14
C ASN A 60 4.71 -22.45 -7.24
N ILE A 61 5.02 -21.21 -7.64
CA ILE A 61 6.39 -20.73 -7.72
C ILE A 61 6.96 -20.52 -6.31
N ALA A 62 6.19 -19.92 -5.39
CA ALA A 62 6.56 -19.72 -4.00
C ALA A 62 6.84 -21.04 -3.24
N GLN A 63 6.23 -22.16 -3.64
CA GLN A 63 6.58 -23.47 -3.07
C GLN A 63 8.00 -23.93 -3.43
N LYS A 64 8.55 -23.44 -4.54
CA LYS A 64 9.84 -23.86 -5.11
C LYS A 64 10.95 -22.82 -4.92
N ASP A 65 10.58 -21.55 -4.84
CA ASP A 65 11.49 -20.42 -4.67
C ASP A 65 11.26 -19.72 -3.31
N PRO A 66 12.20 -19.84 -2.36
CA PRO A 66 12.12 -19.19 -1.05
C PRO A 66 12.05 -17.66 -1.10
N ALA A 67 12.65 -17.01 -2.11
CA ALA A 67 12.61 -15.56 -2.24
C ALA A 67 11.20 -15.09 -2.63
N VAL A 68 10.58 -15.76 -3.60
CA VAL A 68 9.17 -15.53 -3.98
C VAL A 68 8.25 -15.79 -2.79
N LYS A 69 8.50 -16.88 -2.04
CA LYS A 69 7.73 -17.20 -0.83
C LYS A 69 7.79 -16.09 0.22
N GLY A 70 8.99 -15.60 0.53
CA GLY A 70 9.18 -14.57 1.54
C GLY A 70 8.42 -13.28 1.21
N GLU A 71 8.54 -12.82 -0.03
CA GLU A 71 7.84 -11.61 -0.49
C GLU A 71 6.32 -11.81 -0.54
N TRP A 72 5.86 -12.98 -1.02
CA TRP A 72 4.42 -13.27 -1.12
C TRP A 72 3.75 -13.42 0.25
N GLU A 73 4.38 -14.10 1.20
CA GLU A 73 3.89 -14.18 2.58
C GLU A 73 3.90 -12.80 3.26
N SER A 74 4.93 -11.99 3.02
CA SER A 74 4.99 -10.61 3.51
C SER A 74 3.82 -9.78 2.98
N ALA A 75 3.53 -9.88 1.68
CA ALA A 75 2.38 -9.21 1.07
C ALA A 75 1.06 -9.61 1.73
N LYS A 76 0.82 -10.92 1.95
CA LYS A 76 -0.37 -11.41 2.66
C LYS A 76 -0.46 -10.89 4.10
N GLY A 77 0.66 -10.84 4.82
CA GLY A 77 0.72 -10.26 6.16
C GLY A 77 0.32 -8.78 6.18
N TRP A 78 0.85 -7.98 5.27
CA TRP A 78 0.48 -6.56 5.14
C TRP A 78 -0.98 -6.38 4.76
N LEU A 79 -1.52 -7.22 3.88
CA LEU A 79 -2.93 -7.20 3.50
C LEU A 79 -3.86 -7.45 4.70
N SER A 80 -3.53 -8.41 5.55
CA SER A 80 -4.31 -8.70 6.76
C SER A 80 -4.36 -7.49 7.69
N LEU A 81 -3.19 -6.92 8.00
CA LEU A 81 -3.08 -5.73 8.86
C LEU A 81 -3.83 -4.52 8.25
N ALA A 82 -3.73 -4.33 6.93
CA ALA A 82 -4.44 -3.27 6.24
C ALA A 82 -5.96 -3.41 6.36
N LYS A 83 -6.50 -4.63 6.22
CA LYS A 83 -7.94 -4.90 6.36
C LYS A 83 -8.44 -4.66 7.78
N GLU A 84 -7.67 -5.08 8.78
CA GLU A 84 -7.98 -4.83 10.19
C GLU A 84 -8.03 -3.32 10.49
N GLU A 85 -7.03 -2.56 10.04
CA GLU A 85 -7.00 -1.11 10.24
C GLU A 85 -8.09 -0.39 9.44
N LEU A 86 -8.40 -0.85 8.21
CA LEU A 86 -9.47 -0.26 7.41
C LEU A 86 -10.83 -0.45 8.09
N LYS A 87 -11.10 -1.63 8.65
CA LYS A 87 -12.33 -1.88 9.43
C LYS A 87 -12.42 -0.96 10.65
N LYS A 88 -11.31 -0.77 11.36
CA LYS A 88 -11.23 0.19 12.46
C LYS A 88 -11.52 1.62 12.00
N ALA A 89 -11.00 2.03 10.84
CA ALA A 89 -11.30 3.34 10.26
C ALA A 89 -12.79 3.51 9.96
N GLU A 90 -13.44 2.50 9.35
CA GLU A 90 -14.88 2.50 9.09
C GLU A 90 -15.69 2.67 10.39
N ASP A 91 -15.35 1.93 11.44
CA ASP A 91 -16.00 2.02 12.74
C ASP A 91 -15.85 3.41 13.38
N LEU A 92 -14.68 4.04 13.24
CA LEU A 92 -14.42 5.39 13.75
C LEU A 92 -15.21 6.45 12.98
N CYS A 93 -15.26 6.35 11.65
CA CYS A 93 -16.06 7.23 10.82
C CYS A 93 -17.55 7.10 11.14
N ALA A 94 -18.07 5.89 11.33
CA ALA A 94 -19.46 5.65 11.70
C ALA A 94 -19.83 6.28 13.07
N LYS A 95 -18.85 6.40 13.98
CA LYS A 95 -19.00 7.02 15.30
C LYS A 95 -18.78 8.54 15.29
N GLY A 96 -18.52 9.15 14.14
CA GLY A 96 -18.21 10.58 14.01
C GLY A 96 -16.85 10.99 14.56
N LYS A 97 -15.95 10.03 14.78
CA LYS A 97 -14.57 10.25 15.24
C LYS A 97 -13.68 10.55 14.04
N TRP A 98 -13.88 11.71 13.43
CA TRP A 98 -13.32 12.03 12.10
C TRP A 98 -11.79 12.06 12.07
N ALA A 99 -11.15 12.66 13.08
CA ALA A 99 -9.70 12.74 13.16
C ALA A 99 -9.06 11.34 13.28
N GLU A 100 -9.59 10.50 14.18
CA GLU A 100 -9.11 9.13 14.32
C GLU A 100 -9.44 8.26 13.11
N CYS A 101 -10.61 8.45 12.49
CA CYS A 101 -10.97 7.77 11.26
C CYS A 101 -9.95 8.10 10.16
N SER A 102 -9.66 9.38 9.95
CA SER A 102 -8.71 9.79 8.92
C SER A 102 -7.31 9.24 9.18
N HIS A 103 -6.85 9.26 10.44
CA HIS A 103 -5.57 8.67 10.82
C HIS A 103 -5.55 7.17 10.46
N SER A 104 -6.58 6.44 10.89
CA SER A 104 -6.69 4.99 10.70
C SER A 104 -6.79 4.64 9.21
N ALA A 105 -7.57 5.38 8.43
CA ALA A 105 -7.70 5.20 6.98
C ALA A 105 -6.39 5.48 6.23
N ASN A 106 -5.66 6.55 6.59
CA ASN A 106 -4.33 6.81 6.03
C ASN A 106 -3.34 5.69 6.39
N TRP A 107 -3.39 5.18 7.62
CA TRP A 107 -2.54 4.06 8.02
C TRP A 107 -2.86 2.78 7.25
N ALA A 108 -4.15 2.45 7.08
CA ALA A 108 -4.60 1.35 6.24
C ALA A 108 -4.08 1.51 4.80
N TRP A 109 -4.18 2.71 4.22
CA TRP A 109 -3.63 3.00 2.90
C TRP A 109 -2.11 2.76 2.81
N GLN A 110 -1.32 3.19 3.80
CA GLN A 110 0.12 2.94 3.82
C GLN A 110 0.46 1.44 3.90
N LEU A 111 -0.31 0.67 4.69
CA LEU A 111 -0.18 -0.78 4.76
C LEU A 111 -0.50 -1.44 3.40
N LEU A 112 -1.50 -0.93 2.68
CA LEU A 112 -1.83 -1.39 1.33
C LEU A 112 -0.71 -1.08 0.32
N VAL A 113 -0.06 0.08 0.41
CA VAL A 113 1.11 0.42 -0.43
C VAL A 113 2.28 -0.54 -0.16
N LYS A 114 2.53 -0.89 1.10
CA LYS A 114 3.53 -1.92 1.46
C LYS A 114 3.15 -3.29 0.90
N CYS A 115 1.89 -3.69 1.05
CA CYS A 115 1.36 -4.92 0.47
C CYS A 115 1.60 -4.97 -1.05
N ALA A 116 1.22 -3.91 -1.77
CA ALA A 116 1.40 -3.82 -3.21
C ALA A 116 2.88 -3.95 -3.60
N THR A 117 3.77 -3.28 -2.88
CA THR A 117 5.21 -3.32 -3.12
C THR A 117 5.76 -4.75 -3.00
N GLN A 118 5.37 -5.46 -1.94
CA GLN A 118 5.81 -6.85 -1.73
C GLN A 118 5.18 -7.82 -2.74
N ALA A 119 3.91 -7.61 -3.12
CA ALA A 119 3.28 -8.38 -4.19
C ALA A 119 4.00 -8.18 -5.53
N PHE A 120 4.38 -6.94 -5.87
CA PHE A 120 5.16 -6.65 -7.08
C PHE A 120 6.56 -7.26 -7.03
N ASN A 121 7.24 -7.22 -5.87
CA ASN A 121 8.54 -7.86 -5.70
C ASN A 121 8.44 -9.38 -5.90
N ALA A 122 7.42 -10.00 -5.32
CA ALA A 122 7.14 -11.42 -5.50
C ALA A 122 6.85 -11.76 -6.97
N GLY A 123 5.97 -10.99 -7.62
CA GLY A 123 5.64 -11.17 -9.04
C GLY A 123 6.87 -11.05 -9.94
N ARG A 124 7.69 -10.02 -9.73
CA ARG A 124 8.94 -9.81 -10.47
C ARG A 124 9.93 -10.97 -10.27
N ALA A 125 10.13 -11.42 -9.04
CA ALA A 125 11.00 -12.56 -8.73
C ALA A 125 10.47 -13.86 -9.37
N ALA A 126 9.15 -14.01 -9.44
CA ALA A 126 8.49 -15.14 -10.09
C ALA A 126 8.46 -15.05 -11.62
N GLY A 127 8.92 -13.94 -12.23
CA GLY A 127 8.82 -13.71 -13.67
C GLY A 127 7.38 -13.46 -14.17
N LEU A 128 6.46 -13.13 -13.28
CA LEU A 128 5.07 -12.77 -13.58
C LEU A 128 4.99 -11.27 -13.88
N LYS A 129 4.20 -10.91 -14.88
CA LYS A 129 4.00 -9.51 -15.33
C LYS A 129 2.72 -8.93 -14.75
#